data_AF-A0A8J5MG07-F1
#
_entry.id   AF-A0A8J5MG07-F1
#
_cell.length_a   1.000
_cell.length_b   1.000
_cell.length_c   1.000
_cell.angle_alpha   90.00
_cell.angle_beta   90.00
_cell.angle_gamma   90.00
#
_symmetry.space_group_name_H-M   'P 1'
#
loop_
_entity.id
_entity.type
_entity.pdbx_description
1 polymer ?
#
loop_
_entity_poly.entity_id
_entity_poly.type
_entity_poly.pdbx_seq_one_letter_code
_entity_poly.pdbx_strand_id
1 'polypeptide(L)'
;MKGAKAHDTRAGQPALSTLKGQGITVGQIATTLKQAAGAAGLDARLFSTHSVRIGEATVLMNSGADHLVIKLMGRWLSSAYEEYPVLTADGSSGLAKLMCGMDTSSSSTLNHL
;
A
#
# COMPACT_ATOMS: atom_id res chain seq x y z
N MET A 1 -22.82 -9.76 11.27
CA MET A 1 -23.06 -10.63 10.08
C MET A 1 -23.21 -9.81 8.77
N LYS A 2 -22.30 -8.88 8.44
CA LYS A 2 -22.40 -8.06 7.21
C LYS A 2 -21.55 -8.59 6.04
N GLY A 3 -20.38 -9.18 6.29
CA GLY A 3 -19.49 -9.66 5.23
C GLY A 3 -19.99 -10.92 4.49
N ALA A 4 -20.65 -11.84 5.18
CA ALA A 4 -21.08 -13.12 4.60
C ALA A 4 -22.13 -12.95 3.48
N LYS A 5 -23.09 -12.03 3.66
CA LYS A 5 -24.10 -11.72 2.63
C LYS A 5 -23.53 -11.02 1.40
N ALA A 6 -22.44 -10.27 1.55
CA ALA A 6 -21.82 -9.53 0.44
C ALA A 6 -20.98 -10.42 -0.49
N HIS A 7 -20.53 -11.58 0.00
CA HIS A 7 -19.66 -12.51 -0.73
C HIS A 7 -20.28 -13.89 -0.95
N ASP A 8 -21.58 -14.04 -0.66
CA ASP A 8 -22.31 -15.32 -0.71
C ASP A 8 -21.59 -16.47 0.03
N THR A 9 -20.96 -16.15 1.17
CA THR A 9 -20.21 -17.13 1.96
C THR A 9 -21.05 -17.69 3.10
N ARG A 10 -20.98 -19.00 3.33
CA ARG A 10 -21.66 -19.66 4.45
C ARG A 10 -20.99 -19.31 5.79
N ALA A 11 -21.73 -19.42 6.90
CA ALA A 11 -21.18 -19.25 8.24
C ALA A 11 -20.04 -20.27 8.47
N GLY A 12 -18.79 -19.78 8.55
CA GLY A 12 -17.58 -20.61 8.67
C GLY A 12 -16.73 -20.70 7.40
N GLN A 13 -17.23 -20.23 6.24
CA GLN A 13 -16.42 -20.14 5.04
C GLN A 13 -15.54 -18.88 5.06
N PRO A 14 -14.29 -18.95 4.55
CA PRO A 14 -13.43 -17.79 4.41
C PRO A 14 -14.11 -16.70 3.57
N ALA A 15 -13.94 -15.44 3.96
CA ALA A 15 -14.48 -14.29 3.22
C ALA A 15 -13.99 -14.24 1.77
N LEU A 16 -12.77 -14.72 1.53
CA LEU A 16 -12.21 -14.93 0.19
C LEU A 16 -11.97 -16.42 0.01
N SER A 17 -12.66 -17.02 -0.95
CA SER A 17 -12.53 -18.43 -1.28
C SER A 17 -12.44 -18.62 -2.79
N THR A 18 -11.85 -19.73 -3.19
CA THR A 18 -11.92 -20.20 -4.58
C THR A 18 -13.31 -20.75 -4.86
N LEU A 19 -13.68 -20.92 -6.13
CA LEU A 19 -14.97 -21.50 -6.56
C LEU A 19 -15.36 -22.82 -5.86
N LYS A 20 -14.38 -23.55 -5.30
CA LYS A 20 -14.59 -24.79 -4.53
C LYS A 20 -14.84 -24.57 -3.03
N GLY A 21 -15.00 -23.33 -2.58
CA GLY A 21 -15.20 -22.97 -1.17
C GLY A 21 -13.96 -23.12 -0.28
N GLN A 22 -12.78 -23.34 -0.88
CA GLN A 22 -11.51 -23.41 -0.15
C GLN A 22 -10.90 -22.02 -0.01
N GLY A 23 -10.30 -21.73 1.15
CA GLY A 23 -9.59 -20.50 1.40
C GLY A 23 -8.43 -20.29 0.42
N ILE A 24 -8.16 -19.03 0.08
CA ILE A 24 -7.04 -18.67 -0.79
C ILE A 24 -5.74 -18.70 0.00
N THR A 25 -4.73 -19.38 -0.53
CA THR A 25 -3.41 -19.46 0.12
C THR A 25 -2.52 -18.29 -0.28
N VAL A 26 -1.54 -17.97 0.57
CA VAL A 26 -0.51 -16.96 0.25
C VAL A 26 0.27 -17.33 -1.01
N GLY A 27 0.52 -18.62 -1.25
CA GLY A 27 1.21 -19.10 -2.45
C GLY A 27 0.41 -18.83 -3.73
N GLN A 28 -0.91 -18.98 -3.69
CA GLN A 28 -1.78 -18.62 -4.81
C GLN A 28 -1.73 -17.12 -5.09
N ILE A 29 -1.83 -16.27 -4.05
CA ILE A 29 -1.71 -14.81 -4.22
C ILE A 29 -0.35 -14.43 -4.80
N ALA A 30 0.75 -14.98 -4.26
CA ALA A 30 2.09 -14.69 -4.74
C ALA A 30 2.27 -15.12 -6.21
N THR A 31 1.65 -16.24 -6.61
CA THR A 31 1.67 -16.70 -8.01
C THR A 31 0.92 -15.72 -8.92
N THR A 32 -0.28 -15.30 -8.51
CA THR A 32 -1.08 -14.31 -9.25
C THR A 32 -0.32 -12.98 -9.40
N LEU A 33 0.32 -12.49 -8.34
CA LEU A 33 1.12 -11.26 -8.38
C LEU A 33 2.28 -11.37 -9.38
N LYS A 34 2.99 -12.51 -9.39
CA LYS A 34 4.08 -12.75 -10.33
C LYS A 34 3.62 -12.83 -11.78
N GLN A 35 2.47 -13.44 -12.02
CA GLN A 35 1.85 -13.48 -13.36
C GLN A 35 1.47 -12.07 -13.83
N ALA A 36 0.86 -11.27 -12.96
CA ALA A 36 0.52 -9.88 -13.27
C ALA A 36 1.77 -9.03 -13.56
N ALA A 37 2.84 -9.19 -12.76
CA ALA A 37 4.11 -8.52 -12.98
C ALA A 37 4.73 -8.89 -14.34
N GLY A 38 4.74 -10.18 -14.69
CA GLY A 38 5.22 -10.64 -16.00
C GLY A 38 4.38 -10.09 -17.17
N ALA A 39 3.05 -10.05 -17.03
CA ALA A 39 2.17 -9.45 -18.02
C ALA A 39 2.40 -7.94 -18.20
N ALA A 40 2.87 -7.26 -17.15
CA ALA A 40 3.25 -5.85 -17.19
C ALA A 40 4.70 -5.61 -17.67
N GLY A 41 5.44 -6.65 -18.06
CA GLY A 41 6.83 -6.55 -18.50
C GLY A 41 7.85 -6.34 -17.37
N LEU A 42 7.46 -6.59 -16.12
CA LEU A 42 8.31 -6.45 -14.94
C LEU A 42 8.98 -7.79 -14.58
N ASP A 43 10.10 -7.72 -13.86
CA ASP A 43 10.76 -8.93 -13.35
C ASP A 43 9.95 -9.54 -12.21
N ALA A 44 9.18 -10.59 -12.53
CA ALA A 44 8.35 -11.32 -11.60
C ALA A 44 9.10 -11.85 -10.36
N ARG A 45 10.43 -12.02 -10.40
CA ARG A 45 11.22 -12.46 -9.24
C ARG A 45 11.22 -11.45 -8.10
N LEU A 46 10.95 -10.17 -8.40
CA LEU A 46 10.88 -9.08 -7.43
C LEU A 46 9.49 -8.97 -6.76
N PHE A 47 8.51 -9.76 -7.19
CA PHE A 47 7.13 -9.66 -6.73
C PHE A 47 6.74 -10.80 -5.77
N SER A 48 6.17 -10.41 -4.64
CA SER A 48 5.60 -11.26 -3.60
C SER A 48 4.53 -10.47 -2.84
N THR A 49 3.77 -11.14 -1.97
CA THR A 49 2.83 -10.44 -1.07
C THR A 49 3.53 -9.42 -0.17
N HIS A 50 4.76 -9.73 0.26
CA HIS A 50 5.53 -8.84 1.12
C HIS A 50 6.06 -7.62 0.36
N SER A 51 6.60 -7.81 -0.86
CA SER A 51 7.11 -6.67 -1.65
C SER A 51 6.00 -5.71 -2.09
N VAL A 52 4.78 -6.19 -2.34
CA VAL A 52 3.62 -5.32 -2.59
C VAL A 52 3.33 -4.45 -1.36
N ARG A 53 3.35 -5.03 -0.16
CA ARG A 53 3.13 -4.27 1.09
C ARG A 53 4.21 -3.22 1.34
N ILE A 54 5.47 -3.54 1.04
CA ILE A 54 6.58 -2.56 1.08
C ILE A 54 6.35 -1.44 0.06
N GLY A 55 5.92 -1.80 -1.15
CA GLY A 55 5.61 -0.86 -2.22
C GLY A 55 4.49 0.11 -1.83
N GLU A 56 3.39 -0.39 -1.25
CA GLU A 56 2.30 0.46 -0.77
C GLU A 56 2.79 1.45 0.31
N ALA A 57 3.59 0.98 1.26
CA ALA A 57 4.15 1.85 2.30
C ALA A 57 5.09 2.92 1.73
N THR A 58 5.89 2.54 0.73
CA THR A 58 6.76 3.45 -0.03
C THR A 58 5.93 4.52 -0.74
N VAL A 59 4.87 4.14 -1.45
CA VAL A 59 4.00 5.10 -2.15
C VAL A 59 3.32 6.05 -1.17
N LEU A 60 2.80 5.55 -0.04
CA LEU A 60 2.16 6.39 0.97
C LEU A 60 3.13 7.41 1.57
N MET A 61 4.35 6.99 1.92
CA MET A 61 5.35 7.90 2.46
C MET A 61 5.71 9.01 1.47
N ASN A 62 5.95 8.66 0.20
CA ASN A 62 6.28 9.65 -0.83
C ASN A 62 5.10 10.53 -1.23
N SER A 63 3.87 10.15 -0.87
CA SER A 63 2.67 10.99 -1.01
C SER A 63 2.45 11.93 0.17
N GLY A 64 3.36 11.93 1.16
CA GLY A 64 3.26 12.76 2.37
C GLY A 64 2.29 12.22 3.42
N ALA A 65 1.91 10.94 3.36
CA ALA A 65 1.07 10.34 4.39
C ALA A 65 1.80 10.32 5.75
N ASP A 66 1.06 10.63 6.81
CA ASP A 66 1.59 10.56 8.18
C ASP A 66 1.98 9.14 8.57
N HIS A 67 3.02 9.00 9.40
CA HIS A 67 3.53 7.69 9.80
C HIS A 67 2.48 6.84 10.54
N LEU A 68 1.57 7.45 11.32
CA LEU A 68 0.49 6.73 12.01
C LEU A 68 -0.53 6.19 11.02
N VAL A 69 -0.80 6.93 9.93
CA VAL A 69 -1.66 6.45 8.84
C VAL A 69 -1.02 5.24 8.17
N ILE A 70 0.27 5.33 7.84
CA ILE A 70 1.03 4.21 7.26
C ILE A 70 1.02 3.00 8.21
N LYS A 71 1.26 3.21 9.51
CA LYS A 71 1.20 2.19 10.56
C LYS A 71 -0.15 1.50 10.64
N LEU A 72 -1.22 2.29 10.64
CA LEU A 72 -2.61 1.83 10.74
C LEU A 72 -3.02 1.03 9.50
N MET A 73 -2.76 1.56 8.30
CA MET A 73 -3.09 0.92 7.04
C MET A 73 -2.32 -0.40 6.87
N GLY A 74 -1.06 -0.41 7.26
CA GLY A 74 -0.25 -1.63 7.30
C GLY A 74 -0.63 -2.59 8.42
N ARG A 75 -1.50 -2.24 9.37
CA ARG A 75 -1.81 -3.03 10.59
C ARG A 75 -0.54 -3.48 11.34
N TRP A 76 0.46 -2.60 11.41
CA TRP A 76 1.71 -2.89 12.10
C TRP A 76 1.60 -2.61 13.59
N LEU A 77 1.95 -3.61 14.41
CA LEU A 77 1.91 -3.48 15.86
C LEU A 77 3.14 -2.71 16.38
N SER A 78 4.32 -2.98 15.80
CA SER A 78 5.58 -2.32 16.13
C SER A 78 5.95 -1.23 15.11
N SER A 79 7.04 -0.51 15.38
CA SER A 79 7.67 0.45 14.46
C SER A 79 8.60 -0.20 13.41
N ALA A 80 8.71 -1.54 13.38
CA ALA A 80 9.57 -2.25 12.43
C ALA A 80 9.23 -1.98 10.95
N TYR A 81 8.07 -1.37 10.68
CA TYR A 81 7.69 -0.96 9.34
C TYR A 81 8.43 0.24 8.80
N GLU A 82 9.03 1.06 9.67
CA GLU A 82 9.73 2.29 9.28
C GLU A 82 10.96 2.00 8.41
N GLU A 83 11.49 0.76 8.46
CA GLU A 83 12.61 0.31 7.63
C GLU A 83 12.21 -0.05 6.19
N TYR A 84 10.91 -0.13 5.88
CA TYR A 84 10.45 -0.59 4.57
C TYR A 84 10.32 0.51 3.51
N PRO A 85 9.70 1.67 3.79
CA PRO A 85 9.53 2.70 2.79
C PRO A 85 10.86 3.24 2.27
N VAL A 86 10.95 3.43 0.96
CA VAL A 86 12.11 4.09 0.34
C VAL A 86 11.74 5.52 -0.05
N LEU A 87 12.51 6.51 0.42
CA LEU A 87 12.29 7.91 0.03
C LEU A 87 12.77 8.14 -1.41
N THR A 88 11.91 8.66 -2.26
CA THR A 88 12.22 8.97 -3.66
C THR A 88 12.69 10.42 -3.82
N ALA A 89 13.29 10.73 -4.97
CA ALA A 89 13.67 12.10 -5.31
C ALA A 89 12.46 13.05 -5.27
N ASP A 90 11.32 12.61 -5.81
CA ASP A 90 10.08 13.40 -5.81
C ASP A 90 9.52 13.57 -4.39
N GLY A 91 9.47 12.51 -3.59
CA GLY A 91 8.96 12.57 -2.22
C GLY A 91 9.85 13.37 -1.25
N SER A 92 11.12 13.56 -1.60
CA SER A 92 12.04 14.43 -0.84
C SER A 92 12.08 15.88 -1.34
N SER A 93 11.37 16.18 -2.42
CA SER A 93 11.32 17.53 -2.98
C SER A 93 10.76 18.51 -1.94
N GLY A 94 11.51 19.58 -1.67
CA GLY A 94 11.11 20.59 -0.69
C GLY A 94 11.54 20.32 0.76
N LEU A 95 12.03 19.12 1.09
CA LEU A 95 12.58 18.85 2.43
C LEU A 95 13.76 19.77 2.75
N ALA A 96 14.64 20.03 1.78
CA ALA A 96 15.75 20.96 1.94
C ALA A 96 15.29 22.39 2.27
N LYS A 97 14.13 22.83 1.73
CA LYS A 97 13.58 24.15 2.02
C LYS A 97 13.06 24.24 3.46
N LEU A 98 12.43 23.18 3.95
CA LEU A 98 12.01 23.06 5.35
C LEU A 98 13.21 23.10 6.31
N MET A 99 14.32 22.44 5.96
CA MET A 99 15.56 22.52 6.76
C MET A 99 16.12 23.93 6.86
N CYS A 100 15.93 24.76 5.83
CA CYS A 100 16.34 26.15 5.81
C CYS A 100 15.30 27.12 6.42
N GLY A 101 14.18 26.62 6.96
CA GLY A 101 13.12 27.46 7.54
C GLY A 101 12.32 28.26 6.50
N MET A 102 12.33 27.84 5.23
CA MET A 102 11.48 28.45 4.20
C MET A 102 10.09 27.81 4.26
N ASP A 103 9.11 28.59 4.72
CA ASP A 103 7.70 28.21 4.71
C ASP A 103 7.20 27.99 3.28
N THR A 104 6.60 26.83 3.00
CA THR A 104 5.98 26.51 1.70
C THR A 104 4.57 27.11 1.55
N SER A 105 4.13 27.95 2.50
CA SER A 105 2.81 28.57 2.49
C SER A 105 2.77 29.79 1.56
N SER A 106 2.50 29.57 0.28
CA SER A 106 1.67 30.46 -0.56
C SER A 106 1.43 29.84 -1.94
N SER A 107 0.36 29.06 -2.07
CA SER A 107 -0.34 28.90 -3.35
C SER A 107 -1.82 28.64 -3.08
N SER A 108 -2.55 29.73 -2.85
CA SER A 108 -4.00 29.77 -2.88
C SER A 108 -4.46 31.09 -3.51
N THR A 109 -4.34 31.19 -4.84
CA THR A 109 -5.20 32.06 -5.64
C THR A 109 -6.23 31.18 -6.35
N LEU A 110 -7.34 30.94 -5.67
CA LEU A 110 -8.61 30.57 -6.30
C LEU A 110 -9.67 31.54 -5.77
N ASN A 111 -9.82 32.66 -6.48
CA ASN A 111 -11.05 33.44 -6.48
C ASN A 111 -11.48 33.58 -7.95
N HIS A 112 -12.23 32.58 -8.41
CA HIS A 112 -13.16 32.74 -9.52
C HIS A 112 -14.53 32.33 -8.98
N LEU A 113 -15.31 33.33 -8.58
CA LEU A 113 -16.76 33.45 -8.69
C LEU A 113 -17.10 34.94 -8.49
#